data_AF-A0A8H5M393-F1
#
_entry.id   AF-A0A8H5M393-F1
#
_cell.length_a   1.000
_cell.length_b   1.000
_cell.length_c   1.000
_cell.angle_alpha   90.00
_cell.angle_beta   90.00
_cell.angle_gamma   90.00
#
_symmetry.space_group_name_H-M   'P 1'
#
loop_
_entity.id
_entity.type
_entity.pdbx_description
1 polymer ?
#
loop_
_entity_poly.entity_id
_entity_poly.type
_entity_poly.pdbx_seq_one_letter_code
_entity_poly.pdbx_strand_id
1 'polypeptide(L)'
;MILPELTSITPSYIIVIEMSAHNLEGPLTTDSLGTKGLPFVPGSLHLTTSKHTGRYDATATVEPENMRIEPGMFVSTKEPVPNYLPPQWSAHVHPEGQLYFYRHAELRVVTEAYIYAPQIMEKVIHWVREIEALLLRKQVVLSDDIELFLQIDDNDCAYYFIDHLSHTEFWLDAADTETLCLLPAVTPSHLRLALQELYWIHVEYFPMHTKGLAPSVIEELITIFSHALADHMTSRTSTFPYAESDCAKFLKLLRGSRSQVRDGHTICVIARLWHLITIDSQRTTGNNTPASLETKPFWLIPPKRAVGFKP
;
A
#
# COMPACT_ATOMS: atom_id res chain seq x y z
N MET A 1 11.38 -61.38 2.56
CA MET A 1 12.58 -60.53 2.72
C MET A 1 12.93 -60.01 1.34
N ILE A 2 12.30 -58.90 0.95
CA ILE A 2 12.43 -58.27 -0.38
C ILE A 2 12.36 -56.76 -0.11
N LEU A 3 13.46 -56.06 -0.40
CA LEU A 3 13.58 -54.60 -0.40
C LEU A 3 12.84 -54.01 -1.61
N PRO A 4 12.28 -52.80 -1.51
CA PRO A 4 12.07 -51.94 -2.68
C PRO A 4 13.09 -50.80 -2.74
N GLU A 5 13.60 -50.60 -3.95
CA GLU A 5 14.36 -49.43 -4.43
C GLU A 5 13.56 -48.13 -4.30
N LEU A 6 14.25 -47.03 -3.99
CA LEU A 6 13.87 -45.68 -4.44
C LEU A 6 15.11 -44.85 -4.76
N THR A 7 15.39 -44.80 -6.06
CA THR A 7 15.73 -43.65 -6.90
C THR A 7 16.67 -42.54 -6.39
N SER A 8 17.72 -42.40 -7.18
CA SER A 8 18.81 -41.43 -7.19
C SER A 8 18.39 -39.96 -7.25
N ILE A 9 19.15 -39.20 -6.45
CA ILE A 9 19.31 -37.75 -6.44
C ILE A 9 19.84 -37.25 -7.80
N THR A 10 19.25 -36.19 -8.34
CA THR A 10 19.88 -35.36 -9.39
C THR A 10 20.07 -33.93 -8.84
N PRO A 11 21.25 -33.31 -9.04
CA PRO A 11 21.50 -31.94 -8.60
C PRO A 11 21.03 -30.92 -9.65
N SER A 12 20.31 -29.90 -9.19
CA SER A 12 19.93 -28.74 -9.99
C SER A 12 21.17 -27.96 -10.42
N TYR A 13 21.26 -27.69 -11.72
CA TYR A 13 22.33 -26.92 -12.35
C TYR A 13 22.39 -25.48 -11.81
N ILE A 14 23.57 -25.08 -11.33
CA ILE A 14 23.94 -23.68 -11.11
C ILE A 14 24.33 -23.10 -12.47
N ILE A 15 23.58 -22.11 -12.95
CA ILE A 15 24.00 -21.29 -14.10
C ILE A 15 24.76 -20.09 -13.53
N VAL A 16 26.09 -20.13 -13.64
CA VAL A 16 26.95 -18.96 -13.46
C VAL A 16 26.91 -18.18 -14.77
N ILE A 17 26.29 -17.00 -14.78
CA ILE A 17 26.41 -16.06 -15.90
C ILE A 17 27.64 -15.20 -15.64
N GLU A 18 28.73 -15.55 -16.31
CA GLU A 18 29.95 -14.75 -16.42
C GLU A 18 29.67 -13.58 -17.38
N MET A 19 29.57 -12.35 -16.87
CA MET A 19 29.41 -11.16 -17.70
C MET A 19 30.76 -10.78 -18.31
N SER A 20 30.98 -11.17 -19.56
CA SER A 20 32.11 -10.73 -20.39
C SER A 20 31.93 -9.26 -20.79
N ALA A 21 32.89 -8.42 -20.41
CA ALA A 21 33.01 -7.04 -20.84
C ALA A 21 33.64 -6.99 -22.24
N HIS A 22 32.87 -6.60 -23.26
CA HIS A 22 33.40 -6.23 -24.57
C HIS A 22 32.90 -4.85 -25.02
N ASN A 23 33.83 -3.91 -24.95
CA ASN A 23 34.08 -2.74 -25.80
C ASN A 23 32.98 -2.26 -26.76
N LEU A 24 32.49 -1.05 -26.48
CA LEU A 24 32.02 -0.12 -27.51
C LEU A 24 32.70 1.24 -27.27
N GLU A 25 33.86 1.43 -27.91
CA GLU A 25 34.46 2.75 -28.15
C GLU A 25 34.11 3.20 -29.58
N GLY A 26 33.60 4.44 -29.72
CA GLY A 26 33.35 5.14 -30.99
C GLY A 26 32.75 6.53 -30.73
N PRO A 27 33.07 7.56 -31.54
CA PRO A 27 33.79 8.73 -31.05
C PRO A 27 32.93 9.94 -30.63
N LEU A 28 33.51 10.71 -29.71
CA LEU A 28 33.14 12.05 -29.28
C LEU A 28 32.98 13.01 -30.47
N THR A 29 31.82 13.66 -30.56
CA THR A 29 31.67 14.96 -31.21
C THR A 29 30.94 15.90 -30.27
N THR A 30 31.55 17.06 -30.04
CA THR A 30 31.12 18.12 -29.13
C THR A 30 30.10 19.05 -29.77
N ASP A 31 29.31 19.66 -28.89
CA ASP A 31 28.46 20.85 -29.05
C ASP A 31 27.04 20.70 -29.57
N SER A 32 26.09 20.75 -28.62
CA SER A 32 25.19 21.90 -28.52
C SER A 32 24.58 22.05 -27.12
N LEU A 33 24.53 23.30 -26.68
CA LEU A 33 24.06 23.83 -25.40
C LEU A 33 22.54 23.62 -25.23
N GLY A 34 22.11 23.10 -24.07
CA GLY A 34 20.69 23.08 -23.69
C GLY A 34 20.44 22.23 -22.45
N THR A 35 20.59 22.85 -21.27
CA THR A 35 20.27 22.31 -19.92
C THR A 35 20.93 20.97 -19.57
N LYS A 36 22.22 20.99 -19.19
CA LYS A 36 22.74 19.98 -18.25
C LYS A 36 21.97 20.14 -16.95
N GLY A 37 21.01 19.24 -16.71
CA GLY A 37 20.43 19.09 -15.38
C GLY A 37 21.57 18.92 -14.37
N LEU A 38 21.48 19.65 -13.26
CA LEU A 38 22.38 19.43 -12.12
C LEU A 38 22.40 17.93 -11.80
N PRO A 39 23.57 17.34 -11.47
CA PRO A 39 23.63 15.94 -11.07
C PRO A 39 22.66 15.72 -9.90
N PHE A 40 21.86 14.66 -9.98
CA PHE A 40 21.00 14.24 -8.88
C PHE A 40 21.87 14.04 -7.63
N VAL A 41 21.60 14.84 -6.59
CA VAL A 41 22.18 14.66 -5.27
C VAL A 41 21.15 13.87 -4.47
N PRO A 42 21.44 12.61 -4.10
CA PRO A 42 20.53 11.83 -3.29
C PRO A 42 20.29 12.52 -1.95
N GLY A 43 19.02 12.57 -1.55
CA GLY A 43 18.66 12.93 -0.19
C GLY A 43 18.89 11.77 0.78
N SER A 44 18.01 11.67 1.76
CA SER A 44 17.99 10.69 2.83
C SER A 44 16.81 9.75 2.71
N LEU A 45 17.05 8.48 3.07
CA LEU A 45 16.00 7.48 3.21
C LEU A 45 15.41 7.57 4.62
N HIS A 46 14.10 7.68 4.73
CA HIS A 46 13.41 7.75 6.02
C HIS A 46 12.19 6.83 6.08
N LEU A 47 11.77 6.51 7.29
CA LEU A 47 10.62 5.64 7.54
C LEU A 47 9.33 6.47 7.44
N THR A 48 8.30 5.89 6.82
CA THR A 48 6.92 6.40 6.92
C THR A 48 5.97 5.25 7.19
N THR A 49 4.68 5.53 7.32
CA THR A 49 3.64 4.51 7.42
C THR A 49 2.62 4.73 6.32
N SER A 50 1.84 3.72 5.96
CA SER A 50 0.69 3.86 5.05
C SER A 50 -0.29 4.97 5.46
N LYS A 51 -0.48 5.23 6.76
CA LYS A 51 -1.28 6.37 7.28
C LYS A 51 -0.71 7.74 6.95
N HIS A 52 0.61 7.86 6.90
CA HIS A 52 1.33 9.15 6.82
C HIS A 52 1.89 9.41 5.42
N THR A 53 1.33 8.78 4.39
CA THR A 53 1.68 9.04 2.98
C THR A 53 1.14 10.38 2.48
N GLY A 54 0.22 11.02 3.22
CA GLY A 54 -0.42 12.28 2.84
C GLY A 54 -1.53 12.14 1.80
N ARG A 55 -1.90 10.92 1.40
CA ARG A 55 -2.90 10.65 0.35
C ARG A 55 -4.26 11.30 0.59
N TYR A 56 -4.79 11.25 1.81
CA TYR A 56 -6.06 11.92 2.17
C TYR A 56 -5.86 13.32 2.77
N ASP A 57 -4.64 13.69 3.12
CA ASP A 57 -4.30 15.03 3.60
C ASP A 57 -3.99 16.00 2.45
N ALA A 58 -3.74 15.46 1.25
CA ALA A 58 -3.54 16.21 0.02
C ALA A 58 -4.84 16.94 -0.38
N THR A 59 -4.96 18.20 0.05
CA THR A 59 -6.03 19.13 -0.33
C THR A 59 -5.88 19.70 -1.74
N ALA A 60 -4.92 19.17 -2.54
CA ALA A 60 -4.69 19.58 -3.90
C ALA A 60 -5.87 19.13 -4.79
N THR A 61 -6.87 19.98 -4.87
CA THR A 61 -7.96 19.86 -5.83
C THR A 61 -7.49 20.43 -7.16
N VAL A 62 -7.64 19.65 -8.23
CA VAL A 62 -7.46 20.16 -9.59
C VAL A 62 -8.72 20.96 -9.92
N GLU A 63 -8.58 22.27 -10.11
CA GLU A 63 -9.67 23.12 -10.58
C GLU A 63 -9.97 22.79 -12.06
N PRO A 64 -11.18 22.33 -12.40
CA PRO A 64 -11.53 22.03 -13.77
C PRO A 64 -11.52 23.31 -14.62
N GLU A 65 -10.80 23.29 -15.74
CA GLU A 65 -10.78 24.38 -16.70
C GLU A 65 -11.56 24.04 -17.97
N ASN A 66 -12.18 25.05 -18.58
CA ASN A 66 -12.87 24.87 -19.86
C ASN A 66 -11.83 24.60 -20.97
N MET A 67 -11.89 23.41 -21.55
CA MET A 67 -11.02 23.01 -22.65
C MET A 67 -11.77 23.03 -23.99
N ARG A 68 -11.09 23.51 -25.04
CA ARG A 68 -11.62 23.43 -26.41
C ARG A 68 -11.51 21.99 -26.92
N ILE A 69 -12.63 21.42 -27.32
CA ILE A 69 -12.68 20.09 -27.95
C ILE A 69 -12.39 20.26 -29.44
N GLU A 70 -11.20 19.86 -29.88
CA GLU A 70 -10.81 19.94 -31.29
C GLU A 70 -11.49 18.83 -32.13
N PRO A 71 -11.77 19.06 -33.43
CA PRO A 71 -12.36 18.04 -34.30
C PRO A 71 -11.53 16.74 -34.34
N GLY A 72 -12.12 15.66 -33.85
CA GLY A 72 -11.46 14.35 -33.79
C GLY A 72 -10.50 14.18 -32.61
N MET A 73 -10.60 15.01 -31.56
CA MET A 73 -9.95 14.78 -30.27
C MET A 73 -10.39 13.42 -29.70
N PHE A 74 -9.44 12.62 -29.23
CA PHE A 74 -9.65 11.25 -28.71
C PHE A 74 -10.22 10.22 -29.70
N VAL A 75 -10.19 10.49 -31.01
CA VAL A 75 -10.48 9.44 -31.99
C VAL A 75 -9.33 8.44 -31.97
N SER A 76 -9.64 7.14 -31.85
CA SER A 76 -8.67 6.05 -31.73
C SER A 76 -7.60 6.05 -32.83
N THR A 77 -7.91 6.55 -34.03
CA THR A 77 -6.97 6.67 -35.16
C THR A 77 -5.96 7.81 -35.02
N LYS A 78 -6.12 8.68 -34.03
CA LYS A 78 -5.27 9.86 -33.76
C LYS A 78 -4.75 9.86 -32.32
N GLU A 79 -4.84 8.74 -31.62
CA GLU A 79 -4.25 8.66 -30.28
C GLU A 79 -2.75 8.90 -30.38
N PRO A 80 -2.18 9.79 -29.54
CA PRO A 80 -0.74 9.96 -29.47
C PRO A 80 -0.10 8.62 -29.08
N VAL A 81 1.15 8.43 -29.50
CA VAL A 81 1.93 7.27 -29.07
C VAL A 81 1.89 7.20 -27.54
N PRO A 82 1.49 6.07 -26.93
CA PRO A 82 1.41 5.96 -25.49
C PRO A 82 2.74 6.28 -24.83
N ASN A 83 2.71 6.96 -23.68
CA ASN A 83 3.90 7.02 -22.83
C ASN A 83 4.16 5.61 -22.30
N TYR A 84 5.24 4.99 -22.77
CA TYR A 84 5.61 3.65 -22.35
C TYR A 84 6.34 3.68 -21.01
N LEU A 85 5.94 2.79 -20.11
CA LEU A 85 6.69 2.50 -18.89
C LEU A 85 7.82 1.51 -19.20
N PRO A 86 8.91 1.50 -18.42
CA PRO A 86 9.94 0.49 -18.54
C PRO A 86 9.39 -0.93 -18.31
N PRO A 87 10.14 -1.97 -18.70
CA PRO A 87 9.76 -3.35 -18.41
C PRO A 87 9.44 -3.53 -16.92
N GLN A 88 8.49 -4.42 -16.63
CA GLN A 88 8.01 -4.76 -15.27
C GLN A 88 7.16 -3.67 -14.59
N TRP A 89 7.12 -2.45 -15.10
CA TRP A 89 6.26 -1.40 -14.55
C TRP A 89 4.88 -1.38 -15.20
N SER A 90 3.86 -1.11 -14.39
CA SER A 90 2.47 -0.98 -14.79
C SER A 90 1.82 0.19 -14.07
N ALA A 91 0.91 0.87 -14.75
CA ALA A 91 0.11 1.95 -14.17
C ALA A 91 -1.25 1.41 -13.73
N HIS A 92 -1.74 1.87 -12.60
CA HIS A 92 -3.00 1.46 -12.00
C HIS A 92 -3.75 2.68 -11.48
N VAL A 93 -5.08 2.65 -11.60
CA VAL A 93 -5.94 3.74 -11.12
C VAL A 93 -6.80 3.21 -10.00
N HIS A 94 -6.59 3.74 -8.80
CA HIS A 94 -7.41 3.44 -7.63
C HIS A 94 -8.92 3.68 -7.91
N PRO A 95 -9.87 3.00 -7.24
CA PRO A 95 -11.30 3.24 -7.41
C PRO A 95 -11.75 4.70 -7.31
N GLU A 96 -11.01 5.54 -6.58
CA GLU A 96 -11.29 6.97 -6.41
C GLU A 96 -10.55 7.88 -7.42
N GLY A 97 -9.82 7.30 -8.39
CA GLY A 97 -9.19 8.02 -9.49
C GLY A 97 -7.70 8.33 -9.33
N GLN A 98 -7.11 8.04 -8.16
CA GLN A 98 -5.68 8.27 -7.93
C GLN A 98 -4.82 7.30 -8.76
N LEU A 99 -3.90 7.85 -9.55
CA LEU A 99 -2.91 7.09 -10.31
C LEU A 99 -1.77 6.64 -9.40
N TYR A 100 -1.35 5.40 -9.55
CA TYR A 100 -0.15 4.85 -8.95
C TYR A 100 0.52 3.84 -9.88
N PHE A 101 1.73 3.42 -9.53
CA PHE A 101 2.56 2.54 -10.34
C PHE A 101 3.03 1.34 -9.54
N TYR A 102 3.14 0.22 -10.24
CA TYR A 102 3.55 -1.05 -9.68
C TYR A 102 4.66 -1.70 -10.52
N ARG A 103 5.76 -2.08 -9.88
CA ARG A 103 6.85 -2.89 -10.45
C ARG A 103 6.67 -4.35 -10.07
N HIS A 104 6.53 -5.22 -11.07
CA HIS A 104 6.51 -6.67 -10.91
C HIS A 104 7.89 -7.29 -11.19
N ALA A 105 8.76 -7.26 -10.16
CA ALA A 105 10.10 -7.83 -10.19
C ALA A 105 10.36 -8.63 -8.90
N GLU A 106 11.60 -9.11 -8.69
CA GLU A 106 12.01 -9.79 -7.44
C GLU A 106 11.69 -8.92 -6.22
N LEU A 107 12.10 -7.65 -6.23
CA LEU A 107 11.57 -6.63 -5.33
C LEU A 107 10.37 -5.96 -5.99
N ARG A 108 9.17 -6.27 -5.49
CA ARG A 108 7.95 -5.58 -5.89
C ARG A 108 7.89 -4.20 -5.27
N VAL A 109 7.48 -3.22 -6.07
CA VAL A 109 7.48 -1.81 -5.66
C VAL A 109 6.16 -1.17 -6.04
N VAL A 110 5.56 -0.45 -5.11
CA VAL A 110 4.43 0.44 -5.32
C VAL A 110 4.86 1.87 -5.08
N THR A 111 4.43 2.80 -5.93
CA THR A 111 4.67 4.23 -5.73
C THR A 111 3.56 5.08 -6.35
N GLU A 112 3.25 6.20 -5.73
CA GLU A 112 2.39 7.25 -6.30
C GLU A 112 3.19 8.31 -7.07
N ALA A 113 4.53 8.22 -7.06
CA ALA A 113 5.37 9.13 -7.81
C ALA A 113 5.05 9.05 -9.31
N TYR A 114 4.90 10.20 -9.98
CA TYR A 114 4.52 10.26 -11.39
C TYR A 114 5.68 9.85 -12.31
N ILE A 115 5.94 8.54 -12.41
CA ILE A 115 7.12 7.98 -13.08
C ILE A 115 7.10 8.09 -14.62
N TYR A 116 6.03 8.64 -15.20
CA TYR A 116 6.05 9.10 -16.59
C TYR A 116 7.01 10.29 -16.79
N ALA A 117 7.33 11.04 -15.72
CA ALA A 117 8.38 12.03 -15.72
C ALA A 117 9.75 11.35 -15.57
N PRO A 118 10.66 11.42 -16.57
CA PRO A 118 11.94 10.70 -16.56
C PRO A 118 12.79 10.99 -15.30
N GLN A 119 12.82 12.24 -14.84
CA GLN A 119 13.54 12.65 -13.63
C GLN A 119 12.98 12.00 -12.36
N ILE A 120 11.69 11.69 -12.31
CA ILE A 120 11.07 11.00 -11.17
C ILE A 120 11.36 9.50 -11.26
N MET A 121 11.32 8.92 -12.46
CA MET A 121 11.72 7.54 -12.68
C MET A 121 13.17 7.29 -12.25
N GLU A 122 14.10 8.18 -12.60
CA GLU A 122 15.50 8.10 -12.17
C GLU A 122 15.64 8.06 -10.64
N LYS A 123 14.87 8.89 -9.93
CA LYS A 123 14.82 8.90 -8.46
C LYS A 123 14.27 7.59 -7.90
N VAL A 124 13.17 7.09 -8.44
CA VAL A 124 12.58 5.80 -8.01
C VAL A 124 13.59 4.67 -8.23
N ILE A 125 14.22 4.58 -9.40
CA ILE A 125 15.24 3.56 -9.69
C ILE A 125 16.43 3.66 -8.73
N HIS A 126 16.88 4.88 -8.43
CA HIS A 126 17.95 5.10 -7.46
C HIS A 126 17.59 4.55 -6.08
N TRP A 127 16.43 4.93 -5.54
CA TRP A 127 16.02 4.51 -4.19
C TRP A 127 15.70 3.03 -4.08
N VAL A 128 15.15 2.43 -5.13
CA VAL A 128 15.00 0.96 -5.22
C VAL A 128 16.36 0.28 -5.08
N ARG A 129 17.39 0.76 -5.78
CA ARG A 129 18.76 0.18 -5.70
C ARG A 129 19.38 0.35 -4.32
N GLU A 130 19.19 1.50 -3.69
CA GLU A 130 19.69 1.75 -2.32
C GLU A 130 19.04 0.79 -1.31
N ILE A 131 17.74 0.52 -1.44
CA ILE A 131 17.03 -0.44 -0.58
C ILE A 131 17.44 -1.88 -0.87
N GLU A 132 17.61 -2.27 -2.14
CA GLU A 132 18.16 -3.58 -2.52
C GLU A 132 19.55 -3.78 -1.88
N ALA A 133 20.43 -2.76 -1.95
CA ALA A 133 21.74 -2.78 -1.29
C ALA A 133 21.63 -2.86 0.25
N LEU A 134 20.63 -2.21 0.85
CA LEU A 134 20.38 -2.27 2.29
C LEU A 134 19.90 -3.66 2.74
N LEU A 135 19.01 -4.30 1.96
CA LEU A 135 18.56 -5.68 2.19
C LEU A 135 19.74 -6.65 2.17
N LEU A 136 20.60 -6.54 1.16
CA LEU A 136 21.84 -7.31 1.03
C LEU A 136 22.75 -7.12 2.26
N ARG A 137 23.00 -5.86 2.67
CA ARG A 137 23.85 -5.54 3.82
C ARG A 137 23.30 -6.11 5.13
N LYS A 138 21.98 -6.08 5.31
CA LYS A 138 21.29 -6.59 6.50
C LYS A 138 21.00 -8.09 6.43
N GLN A 139 21.31 -8.75 5.31
CA GLN A 139 21.03 -10.18 5.07
C GLN A 139 19.55 -10.53 5.23
N VAL A 140 18.67 -9.61 4.83
CA VAL A 140 17.22 -9.82 4.86
C VAL A 140 16.80 -10.46 3.54
N VAL A 141 16.25 -11.67 3.62
CA VAL A 141 15.67 -12.37 2.47
C VAL A 141 14.17 -12.09 2.44
N LEU A 142 13.69 -11.54 1.34
CA LEU A 142 12.27 -11.26 1.14
C LEU A 142 11.58 -12.44 0.46
N SER A 143 10.33 -12.69 0.85
CA SER A 143 9.46 -13.66 0.16
C SER A 143 8.69 -13.00 -0.97
N ASP A 144 8.11 -13.85 -1.83
CA ASP A 144 7.13 -13.47 -2.86
C ASP A 144 5.79 -12.99 -2.29
N ASP A 145 5.69 -12.72 -0.98
CA ASP A 145 4.54 -12.05 -0.32
C ASP A 145 4.89 -10.67 0.23
N ILE A 146 6.15 -10.22 0.10
CA ILE A 146 6.58 -8.88 0.51
C ILE A 146 6.58 -7.86 -0.64
N GLU A 147 6.05 -6.68 -0.36
CA GLU A 147 5.99 -5.53 -1.26
C GLU A 147 6.59 -4.29 -0.60
N LEU A 148 7.32 -3.48 -1.36
CA LEU A 148 7.88 -2.20 -0.93
C LEU A 148 6.99 -1.05 -1.41
N PHE A 149 6.67 -0.12 -0.53
CA PHE A 149 6.14 1.18 -0.93
C PHE A 149 7.24 2.24 -0.93
N LEU A 150 7.26 3.09 -1.96
CA LEU A 150 8.16 4.23 -2.08
C LEU A 150 7.38 5.53 -2.32
N GLN A 151 7.75 6.56 -1.56
CA GLN A 151 7.30 7.93 -1.76
C GLN A 151 8.52 8.84 -1.94
N ILE A 152 8.56 9.51 -3.09
CA ILE A 152 9.62 10.47 -3.42
C ILE A 152 9.20 11.84 -2.88
N ASP A 153 10.04 12.43 -2.02
CA ASP A 153 9.86 13.79 -1.50
C ASP A 153 11.08 14.62 -1.86
N ASP A 154 10.96 15.43 -2.91
CA ASP A 154 12.10 16.09 -3.56
C ASP A 154 13.26 15.12 -3.86
N ASN A 155 14.34 15.19 -3.09
CA ASN A 155 15.50 14.30 -3.22
C ASN A 155 15.51 13.18 -2.16
N ASP A 156 14.71 13.31 -1.10
CA ASP A 156 14.53 12.31 -0.06
C ASP A 156 13.56 11.20 -0.52
N CYS A 157 13.52 10.11 0.24
CA CYS A 157 12.60 9.02 0.00
C CYS A 157 12.06 8.44 1.31
N ALA A 158 10.74 8.33 1.38
CA ALA A 158 10.04 7.63 2.44
C ALA A 158 9.73 6.20 2.01
N TYR A 159 9.81 5.23 2.93
CA TYR A 159 9.48 3.84 2.64
C TYR A 159 8.83 3.09 3.79
N TYR A 160 8.14 2.00 3.44
CA TYR A 160 7.75 0.90 4.32
C TYR A 160 7.61 -0.38 3.50
N PHE A 161 7.60 -1.52 4.18
CA PHE A 161 7.33 -2.83 3.58
C PHE A 161 6.00 -3.39 4.05
N ILE A 162 5.38 -4.19 3.19
CA ILE A 162 4.12 -4.87 3.40
C ILE A 162 4.34 -6.36 3.27
N ASP A 163 3.93 -7.14 4.27
CA ASP A 163 3.90 -8.60 4.20
C ASP A 163 2.45 -9.08 4.07
N HIS A 164 2.10 -9.53 2.86
CA HIS A 164 0.76 -10.05 2.53
C HIS A 164 0.46 -11.40 3.20
N LEU A 165 1.45 -12.14 3.72
CA LEU A 165 1.20 -13.39 4.42
C LEU A 165 0.82 -13.14 5.88
N SER A 166 1.53 -12.25 6.56
CA SER A 166 1.24 -11.89 7.96
C SER A 166 0.20 -10.79 8.13
N HIS A 167 -0.16 -10.12 7.02
CA HIS A 167 -0.99 -8.92 6.95
C HIS A 167 -0.43 -7.78 7.82
N THR A 168 0.88 -7.49 7.72
CA THR A 168 1.50 -6.43 8.53
C THR A 168 2.38 -5.49 7.71
N GLU A 169 2.49 -4.24 8.16
CA GLU A 169 3.50 -3.29 7.72
C GLU A 169 4.75 -3.38 8.60
N PHE A 170 5.94 -3.25 8.01
CA PHE A 170 7.22 -3.28 8.73
C PHE A 170 8.33 -2.45 8.04
N TRP A 171 9.48 -2.32 8.71
CA TRP A 171 10.65 -1.56 8.23
C TRP A 171 11.94 -2.37 8.39
N LEU A 172 13.01 -1.94 7.69
CA LEU A 172 14.34 -2.55 7.82
C LEU A 172 15.14 -2.02 9.01
N ASP A 173 14.75 -0.86 9.52
CA ASP A 173 15.35 -0.22 10.68
C ASP A 173 14.40 -0.30 11.88
N ALA A 174 14.99 -0.39 13.07
CA ALA A 174 14.22 -0.32 14.30
C ALA A 174 13.61 1.10 14.44
N ALA A 175 12.35 1.14 14.86
CA ALA A 175 11.63 2.38 15.09
C ALA A 175 10.69 2.24 16.27
N ASP A 176 10.59 3.31 17.05
CA ASP A 176 9.63 3.39 18.13
C ASP A 176 8.26 3.80 17.58
N THR A 177 7.20 3.37 18.27
CA THR A 177 5.81 3.74 17.93
C THR A 177 5.61 5.25 17.88
N GLU A 178 6.33 6.02 18.71
CA GLU A 178 6.26 7.48 18.70
C GLU A 178 6.81 8.05 17.38
N THR A 179 7.96 7.56 16.92
CA THR A 179 8.58 7.97 15.65
C THR A 179 7.68 7.66 14.44
N LEU A 180 6.98 6.53 14.48
CA LEU A 180 5.99 6.14 13.44
C LEU A 180 4.60 6.79 13.66
N CYS A 181 4.41 7.61 14.70
CA CYS A 181 3.13 8.20 15.05
C CYS A 181 2.01 7.16 15.24
N LEU A 182 2.34 5.99 15.81
CA LEU A 182 1.42 4.93 16.19
C LEU A 182 0.97 5.09 17.64
N LEU A 183 -0.22 4.54 17.95
CA LEU A 183 -0.70 4.50 19.32
C LEU A 183 0.24 3.64 20.20
N PRO A 184 0.44 4.01 21.48
CA PRO A 184 1.19 3.19 22.41
C PRO A 184 0.60 1.79 22.51
N ALA A 185 1.45 0.77 22.38
CA ALA A 185 1.07 -0.63 22.55
C ALA A 185 1.38 -1.13 23.97
N VAL A 186 0.48 -1.95 24.50
CA VAL A 186 0.62 -2.54 25.85
C VAL A 186 1.35 -3.89 25.81
N THR A 187 1.19 -4.61 24.70
CA THR A 187 1.81 -5.93 24.46
C THR A 187 2.22 -6.07 23.00
N PRO A 188 3.10 -7.02 22.65
CA PRO A 188 3.44 -7.30 21.25
C PRO A 188 2.22 -7.66 20.40
N SER A 189 1.23 -8.36 20.96
CA SER A 189 -0.03 -8.67 20.27
C SER A 189 -0.86 -7.41 20.02
N HIS A 190 -0.87 -6.45 20.95
CA HIS A 190 -1.52 -5.16 20.74
C HIS A 190 -0.80 -4.34 19.65
N LEU A 191 0.55 -4.32 19.65
CA LEU A 191 1.32 -3.67 18.58
C LEU A 191 1.03 -4.29 17.22
N ARG A 192 0.88 -5.62 17.15
CA ARG A 192 0.53 -6.31 15.90
C ARG A 192 -0.77 -5.79 15.30
N LEU A 193 -1.78 -5.44 16.11
CA LEU A 193 -3.01 -4.84 15.62
C LEU A 193 -2.75 -3.47 14.95
N ALA A 194 -1.83 -2.66 15.48
CA ALA A 194 -1.43 -1.41 14.84
C ALA A 194 -0.78 -1.66 13.48
N LEU A 195 0.13 -2.64 13.38
CA LEU A 195 0.78 -2.98 12.12
C LEU A 195 -0.18 -3.61 11.09
N GLN A 196 -1.20 -4.35 11.55
CA GLN A 196 -2.27 -4.87 10.70
C GLN A 196 -3.17 -3.77 10.15
N GLU A 197 -3.44 -2.74 10.95
CA GLU A 197 -4.20 -1.59 10.48
C GLU A 197 -3.49 -0.90 9.33
N LEU A 198 -2.18 -0.65 9.48
CA LEU A 198 -1.33 -0.06 8.43
C LEU A 198 -1.35 -0.92 7.16
N TYR A 199 -1.23 -2.24 7.30
CA TYR A 199 -1.38 -3.16 6.17
C TYR A 199 -2.70 -2.96 5.40
N TRP A 200 -3.83 -2.90 6.10
CA TRP A 200 -5.13 -2.74 5.44
C TRP A 200 -5.30 -1.38 4.80
N ILE A 201 -4.70 -0.32 5.35
CA ILE A 201 -4.66 1.01 4.73
C ILE A 201 -3.87 0.96 3.42
N HIS A 202 -2.73 0.27 3.40
CA HIS A 202 -1.98 0.07 2.17
C HIS A 202 -2.81 -0.68 1.10
N VAL A 203 -3.47 -1.79 1.47
CA VAL A 203 -4.31 -2.56 0.52
C VAL A 203 -5.48 -1.73 0.01
N GLU A 204 -6.07 -0.88 0.85
CA GLU A 204 -7.10 0.08 0.44
C GLU A 204 -6.53 1.04 -0.60
N TYR A 205 -5.33 1.58 -0.40
CA TYR A 205 -4.72 2.58 -1.28
C TYR A 205 -4.29 2.00 -2.63
N PHE A 206 -3.84 0.74 -2.64
CA PHE A 206 -3.27 0.09 -3.82
C PHE A 206 -3.93 -1.27 -4.11
N PRO A 207 -5.24 -1.31 -4.43
CA PRO A 207 -5.97 -2.57 -4.56
C PRO A 207 -5.89 -3.20 -5.96
N MET A 208 -5.56 -2.41 -6.99
CA MET A 208 -5.76 -2.78 -8.40
C MET A 208 -4.66 -3.66 -8.99
N HIS A 209 -3.44 -3.64 -8.43
CA HIS A 209 -2.34 -4.50 -8.88
C HIS A 209 -2.35 -5.87 -8.19
N THR A 210 -3.20 -6.03 -7.17
CA THR A 210 -3.27 -7.26 -6.37
C THR A 210 -3.90 -8.40 -7.18
N LYS A 211 -3.51 -9.65 -6.90
CA LYS A 211 -4.09 -10.84 -7.57
C LYS A 211 -5.42 -11.30 -6.95
N GLY A 212 -5.90 -10.58 -5.94
CA GLY A 212 -7.06 -10.94 -5.12
C GLY A 212 -6.72 -11.29 -3.68
N LEU A 213 -7.75 -11.27 -2.84
CA LEU A 213 -7.66 -11.63 -1.43
C LEU A 213 -7.93 -13.12 -1.21
N ALA A 214 -7.31 -13.70 -0.19
CA ALA A 214 -7.65 -15.05 0.24
C ALA A 214 -9.12 -15.11 0.69
N PRO A 215 -9.89 -16.17 0.36
CA PRO A 215 -11.30 -16.27 0.75
C PRO A 215 -11.54 -16.17 2.27
N SER A 216 -10.58 -16.57 3.08
CA SER A 216 -10.65 -16.44 4.55
C SER A 216 -10.81 -14.99 5.00
N VAL A 217 -10.21 -14.03 4.29
CA VAL A 217 -10.23 -12.61 4.63
C VAL A 217 -11.65 -12.06 4.67
N ILE A 218 -12.48 -12.41 3.68
CA ILE A 218 -13.87 -11.95 3.63
C ILE A 218 -14.77 -12.74 4.60
N GLU A 219 -14.52 -14.04 4.77
CA GLU A 219 -15.29 -14.86 5.72
C GLU A 219 -15.07 -14.44 7.17
N GLU A 220 -13.86 -14.00 7.52
CA GLU A 220 -13.55 -13.47 8.84
C GLU A 220 -14.30 -12.16 9.11
N LEU A 221 -14.32 -11.21 8.16
CA LEU A 221 -15.15 -10.01 8.28
C LEU A 221 -16.64 -10.33 8.44
N ILE A 222 -17.15 -11.28 7.65
CA ILE A 222 -18.54 -11.73 7.76
C ILE A 222 -18.82 -12.28 9.16
N THR A 223 -17.87 -13.02 9.72
CA THR A 223 -17.97 -13.57 11.08
C THR A 223 -17.97 -12.45 12.12
N ILE A 224 -17.08 -11.45 12.00
CA ILE A 224 -17.00 -10.29 12.89
C ILE A 224 -18.31 -9.51 12.89
N PHE A 225 -18.83 -9.15 11.71
CA PHE A 225 -20.11 -8.43 11.62
C PHE A 225 -21.32 -9.27 12.05
N SER A 226 -21.28 -10.59 11.87
CA SER A 226 -22.33 -11.49 12.38
C SER A 226 -22.31 -11.55 13.91
N HIS A 227 -21.13 -11.61 14.53
CA HIS A 227 -20.96 -11.51 15.97
C HIS A 227 -21.47 -10.15 16.50
N ALA A 228 -21.14 -9.04 15.82
CA ALA A 228 -21.62 -7.71 16.21
C ALA A 228 -23.15 -7.62 16.23
N LEU A 229 -23.85 -8.20 15.24
CA LEU A 229 -25.32 -8.25 15.27
C LEU A 229 -25.86 -9.08 16.43
N ALA A 230 -25.24 -10.23 16.71
CA ALA A 230 -25.63 -11.06 17.85
C ALA A 230 -25.40 -10.32 19.18
N ASP A 231 -24.30 -9.58 19.32
CA ASP A 231 -24.02 -8.73 20.49
C ASP A 231 -25.08 -7.64 20.66
N HIS A 232 -25.46 -6.92 19.59
CA HIS A 232 -26.56 -5.93 19.64
C HIS A 232 -27.89 -6.55 20.09
N MET A 233 -28.18 -7.80 19.70
CA MET A 233 -29.40 -8.49 20.10
C MET A 233 -29.38 -8.99 21.55
N THR A 234 -28.20 -9.28 22.09
CA THR A 234 -28.05 -9.97 23.38
C THR A 234 -27.50 -9.08 24.50
N SER A 235 -26.90 -7.94 24.16
CA SER A 235 -26.35 -6.95 25.08
C SER A 235 -27.15 -5.66 25.09
N ARG A 236 -27.29 -5.03 26.26
CA ARG A 236 -27.93 -3.70 26.38
C ARG A 236 -27.04 -2.57 25.88
N THR A 237 -25.73 -2.81 25.84
CA THR A 237 -24.70 -1.86 25.43
C THR A 237 -23.65 -2.63 24.65
N SER A 238 -23.79 -2.67 23.32
CA SER A 238 -22.74 -3.22 22.46
C SER A 238 -21.51 -2.33 22.48
N THR A 239 -20.33 -2.92 22.47
CA THR A 239 -19.06 -2.21 22.34
C THR A 239 -18.62 -2.08 20.89
N PHE A 240 -19.39 -2.60 19.93
CA PHE A 240 -19.05 -2.54 18.51
C PHE A 240 -19.27 -1.12 17.96
N PRO A 241 -18.39 -0.61 17.08
CA PRO A 241 -18.37 0.80 16.69
C PRO A 241 -19.50 1.20 15.74
N TYR A 242 -20.24 0.23 15.18
CA TYR A 242 -21.32 0.43 14.24
C TYR A 242 -22.68 0.04 14.84
N ALA A 243 -23.70 0.81 14.50
CA ALA A 243 -25.08 0.48 14.84
C ALA A 243 -25.53 -0.81 14.13
N GLU A 244 -26.46 -1.54 14.74
CA GLU A 244 -27.06 -2.76 14.19
C GLU A 244 -27.44 -2.61 12.70
N SER A 245 -28.11 -1.50 12.35
CA SER A 245 -28.57 -1.27 10.98
C SER A 245 -27.43 -1.14 9.97
N ASP A 246 -26.26 -0.65 10.39
CA ASP A 246 -25.09 -0.52 9.53
C ASP A 246 -24.34 -1.86 9.45
N CYS A 247 -24.21 -2.59 10.55
CA CYS A 247 -23.70 -3.96 10.55
C CYS A 247 -24.47 -4.85 9.58
N ALA A 248 -25.81 -4.76 9.55
CA ALA A 248 -26.64 -5.51 8.61
C ALA A 248 -26.38 -5.13 7.14
N LYS A 249 -26.14 -3.85 6.85
CA LYS A 249 -25.79 -3.37 5.49
C LYS A 249 -24.40 -3.87 5.07
N PHE A 250 -23.40 -3.76 5.94
CA PHE A 250 -22.05 -4.26 5.68
C PHE A 250 -22.05 -5.77 5.46
N LEU A 251 -22.79 -6.53 6.27
CA LEU A 251 -22.90 -7.97 6.12
C LEU A 251 -23.54 -8.37 4.79
N LYS A 252 -24.57 -7.63 4.34
CA LYS A 252 -25.18 -7.82 3.01
C LYS A 252 -24.18 -7.55 1.89
N LEU A 253 -23.39 -6.46 2.01
CA LEU A 253 -22.35 -6.12 1.05
C LEU A 253 -21.29 -7.23 0.97
N LEU A 254 -20.71 -7.62 2.10
CA LEU A 254 -19.66 -8.64 2.18
C LEU A 254 -20.12 -9.99 1.59
N ARG A 255 -21.34 -10.42 1.91
CA ARG A 255 -21.90 -11.67 1.34
C ARG A 255 -22.06 -11.60 -0.17
N GLY A 256 -22.43 -10.44 -0.72
CA GLY A 256 -22.52 -10.21 -2.16
C GLY A 256 -21.15 -10.23 -2.86
N SER A 257 -20.12 -9.73 -2.18
CA SER A 257 -18.75 -9.61 -2.71
C SER A 257 -17.92 -10.89 -2.69
N ARG A 258 -18.41 -11.99 -2.08
CA ARG A 258 -17.68 -13.28 -1.96
C ARG A 258 -17.16 -13.84 -3.28
N SER A 259 -17.86 -13.62 -4.38
CA SER A 259 -17.47 -14.13 -5.70
C SER A 259 -16.48 -13.21 -6.45
N GLN A 260 -16.20 -12.02 -5.90
CA GLN A 260 -15.47 -10.94 -6.56
C GLN A 260 -14.19 -10.56 -5.80
N VAL A 261 -13.60 -11.47 -5.03
CA VAL A 261 -12.39 -11.21 -4.22
C VAL A 261 -11.13 -10.85 -5.02
N ARG A 262 -11.20 -10.90 -6.35
CA ARG A 262 -10.15 -10.47 -7.28
C ARG A 262 -10.41 -9.10 -7.93
N ASP A 263 -11.62 -8.55 -7.76
CA ASP A 263 -11.98 -7.24 -8.27
C ASP A 263 -11.41 -6.15 -7.36
N GLY A 264 -10.63 -5.23 -7.92
CA GLY A 264 -9.93 -4.22 -7.13
C GLY A 264 -10.86 -3.26 -6.38
N HIS A 265 -12.07 -2.98 -6.89
CA HIS A 265 -13.07 -2.21 -6.14
C HIS A 265 -13.55 -2.97 -4.90
N THR A 266 -13.80 -4.27 -5.05
CA THR A 266 -14.16 -5.16 -3.94
C THR A 266 -13.04 -5.24 -2.90
N ILE A 267 -11.79 -5.36 -3.36
CA ILE A 267 -10.60 -5.41 -2.48
C ILE A 267 -10.47 -4.11 -1.69
N CYS A 268 -10.62 -2.95 -2.34
CA CYS A 268 -10.64 -1.65 -1.68
C CYS A 268 -11.68 -1.59 -0.55
N VAL A 269 -12.91 -2.05 -0.81
CA VAL A 269 -13.98 -2.01 0.20
C VAL A 269 -13.69 -2.98 1.35
N ILE A 270 -13.20 -4.18 1.06
CA ILE A 270 -12.84 -5.17 2.10
C ILE A 270 -11.70 -4.64 2.98
N ALA A 271 -10.65 -4.08 2.36
CA ALA A 271 -9.53 -3.47 3.08
C ALA A 271 -9.98 -2.29 3.95
N ARG A 272 -10.88 -1.44 3.42
CA ARG A 272 -11.50 -0.34 4.17
C ARG A 272 -12.22 -0.83 5.43
N LEU A 273 -13.03 -1.88 5.31
CA LEU A 273 -13.75 -2.43 6.48
C LEU A 273 -12.79 -3.08 7.49
N TRP A 274 -11.73 -3.72 7.01
CA TRP A 274 -10.72 -4.31 7.88
C TRP A 274 -9.99 -3.27 8.73
N HIS A 275 -9.45 -2.21 8.14
CA HIS A 275 -8.72 -1.22 8.94
C HIS A 275 -9.63 -0.58 10.01
N LEU A 276 -10.92 -0.37 9.70
CA LEU A 276 -11.89 0.21 10.64
C LEU A 276 -12.15 -0.70 11.85
N ILE A 277 -12.25 -2.02 11.63
CA ILE A 277 -12.40 -3.00 12.72
C ILE A 277 -11.12 -3.13 13.53
N THR A 278 -9.95 -3.07 12.89
CA THR A 278 -8.67 -3.16 13.58
C THR A 278 -8.45 -1.97 14.52
N ILE A 279 -8.84 -0.76 14.14
CA ILE A 279 -8.84 0.43 15.01
C ILE A 279 -9.65 0.20 16.28
N ASP A 280 -10.86 -0.33 16.13
CA ASP A 280 -11.74 -0.59 17.28
C ASP A 280 -11.18 -1.66 18.21
N SER A 281 -10.62 -2.72 17.63
CA SER A 281 -9.98 -3.81 18.38
C SER A 281 -8.81 -3.32 19.23
N GLN A 282 -7.99 -2.39 18.71
CA GLN A 282 -6.91 -1.74 19.47
C GLN A 282 -7.45 -0.97 20.69
N ARG A 283 -8.52 -0.18 20.51
CA ARG A 283 -9.10 0.64 21.59
C ARG A 283 -9.69 -0.22 22.70
N THR A 284 -10.41 -1.28 22.33
CA THR A 284 -11.05 -2.18 23.30
C THR A 284 -10.02 -2.99 24.08
N THR A 285 -8.93 -3.43 23.44
CA THR A 285 -7.85 -4.15 24.15
C THR A 285 -7.00 -3.24 25.04
N GLY A 286 -6.80 -1.97 24.68
CA GLY A 286 -6.09 -0.99 25.51
C GLY A 286 -6.82 -0.63 26.81
N ASN A 287 -8.16 -0.59 26.79
CA ASN A 287 -8.98 -0.20 27.94
C ASN A 287 -9.04 -1.22 29.10
N ASN A 288 -8.41 -2.39 28.97
CA ASN A 288 -8.37 -3.41 30.03
C ASN A 288 -7.24 -3.18 31.06
N THR A 289 -6.59 -2.01 31.05
CA THR A 289 -5.68 -1.58 32.13
C THR A 289 -6.44 -0.69 33.13
N PRO A 290 -6.21 -0.83 34.45
CA PRO A 290 -7.00 -0.13 35.46
C PRO A 290 -6.89 1.38 35.26
N ALA A 291 -8.04 2.01 35.06
CA ALA A 291 -8.18 3.44 34.83
C ALA A 291 -7.52 4.24 35.96
N SER A 292 -6.39 4.88 35.66
CA SER A 292 -5.93 6.05 36.40
C SER A 292 -5.85 7.24 35.43
N LEU A 293 -6.77 8.16 35.68
CA LEU A 293 -6.79 9.57 35.28
C LEU A 293 -7.09 9.86 33.79
N GLU A 294 -8.39 10.01 33.55
CA GLU A 294 -8.99 10.69 32.41
C GLU A 294 -8.33 12.04 32.10
N THR A 295 -7.83 12.18 30.87
CA THR A 295 -8.05 13.40 30.08
C THR A 295 -8.46 12.95 28.68
N LYS A 296 -9.66 13.35 28.25
CA LYS A 296 -10.16 13.07 26.90
C LYS A 296 -9.36 13.90 25.89
N PRO A 297 -8.70 13.30 24.87
CA PRO A 297 -8.04 14.09 23.83
C PRO A 297 -9.06 14.79 22.93
N PHE A 298 -8.72 16.01 22.53
CA PHE A 298 -9.55 17.06 21.89
C PHE A 298 -10.08 16.73 20.48
N TRP A 299 -9.79 15.54 19.93
CA TRP A 299 -10.02 15.21 18.51
C TRP A 299 -11.32 14.44 18.23
N LEU A 300 -12.25 14.38 19.18
CA LEU A 300 -13.55 13.71 19.03
C LEU A 300 -14.69 14.69 18.67
N ILE A 301 -14.58 15.40 17.55
CA ILE A 301 -15.73 16.10 16.94
C ILE A 301 -15.77 15.80 15.44
N PRO A 302 -16.70 14.97 14.94
CA PRO A 302 -16.93 14.89 13.50
C PRO A 302 -17.45 16.24 12.98
N PRO A 303 -17.08 16.67 11.76
CA PRO A 303 -17.56 17.94 11.22
C PRO A 303 -19.09 17.91 11.14
N LYS A 304 -19.74 18.86 11.82
CA LYS A 304 -21.20 19.06 11.70
C LYS A 304 -21.51 19.37 10.24
N ARG A 305 -22.35 18.52 9.63
CA ARG A 305 -23.00 18.79 8.34
C ARG A 305 -23.64 20.17 8.41
N ALA A 306 -23.15 21.12 7.62
CA ALA A 306 -23.78 22.43 7.49
C ALA A 306 -25.18 22.21 6.87
N VAL A 307 -26.21 22.33 7.69
CA VAL A 307 -27.59 22.42 7.19
C VAL A 307 -27.73 23.82 6.60
N GLY A 308 -27.80 23.89 5.28
CA GLY A 308 -27.95 25.13 4.54
C GLY A 308 -29.25 25.84 4.93
N PHE A 309 -29.11 27.08 5.40
CA PHE A 309 -30.18 28.06 5.31
C PHE A 309 -30.23 28.56 3.87
N LYS A 310 -31.36 28.37 3.20
CA LYS A 310 -31.74 29.09 1.98
C LYS A 310 -32.75 30.19 2.37
N PRO A 311 -32.81 31.27 1.57
CA PRO A 311 -32.85 32.66 2.03
C PRO A 311 -34.10 33.07 2.80
#